data_AF-A0A937XLS6-F1
#
_entry.id   AF-A0A937XLS6-F1
#
_cell.length_a   1.000
_cell.length_b   1.000
_cell.length_c   1.000
_cell.angle_alpha   90.00
_cell.angle_beta   90.00
_cell.angle_gamma   90.00
#
_symmetry.space_group_name_H-M   'P 1'
#
loop_
_entity.id
_entity.type
_entity.pdbx_description
1 polymer ?
#
loop_
_entity_poly.entity_id
_entity_poly.type
_entity_poly.pdbx_seq_one_letter_code
_entity_poly.pdbx_strand_id
1 'polypeptide(L)'
;MKVIYVSPVPLHSVAQRPQHFAYWLHQRFYARVLWVETSPIRYPRWSDLSPASLGRHAFKRSGADLAQSWVDEPWITSLRLSGLPFEPSRLGRMINRTAWRSFESKVRYWLHQDHAEGDETSKSWLVVGRPCDAALWLHQCFPDLPIFYDIMDDMAAFYEGASRRWVSECDDAILKAAQAVMVSSNHLLERYRKRK
;
A
#
# COMPACT_ATOMS: atom_id res chain seq x y z
N MET A 1 5.37 -1.99 -18.14
CA MET A 1 5.55 -2.54 -16.77
C MET A 1 4.32 -2.22 -15.93
N LYS A 2 3.86 -3.12 -15.07
CA LYS A 2 2.75 -2.86 -14.14
C LYS A 2 3.21 -2.92 -12.69
N VAL A 3 2.69 -2.03 -11.86
CA VAL A 3 3.06 -1.93 -10.45
C VAL A 3 1.80 -1.85 -9.62
N ILE A 4 1.65 -2.77 -8.67
CA ILE A 4 0.68 -2.64 -7.59
C ILE A 4 1.41 -1.92 -6.46
N TYR A 5 1.03 -0.69 -6.16
CA TYR A 5 1.65 0.11 -5.10
C TYR A 5 0.72 0.14 -3.87
N VAL A 6 1.10 -0.56 -2.80
CA VAL A 6 0.44 -0.47 -1.48
C VAL A 6 0.89 0.79 -0.76
N SER A 7 0.09 1.85 -0.85
CA SER A 7 0.49 3.18 -0.41
C SER A 7 0.20 3.44 1.07
N PRO A 8 1.07 4.20 1.78
CA PRO A 8 0.77 4.73 3.11
C PRO A 8 -0.21 5.90 3.10
N VAL A 9 -0.46 6.53 1.94
CA VAL A 9 -1.29 7.75 1.81
C VAL A 9 -2.26 7.69 0.62
N PRO A 10 -3.40 8.40 0.66
CA PRO A 10 -4.30 8.49 -0.49
C PRO A 10 -3.63 9.14 -1.70
N LEU A 11 -4.04 8.75 -2.91
CA LEU A 11 -3.46 9.28 -4.14
C LEU A 11 -3.72 10.79 -4.29
N HIS A 12 -4.93 11.23 -3.95
CA HIS A 12 -5.32 12.66 -4.00
C HIS A 12 -4.95 13.44 -2.74
N SER A 13 -3.96 12.97 -1.98
CA SER A 13 -3.40 13.73 -0.86
C SER A 13 -2.30 14.70 -1.33
N VAL A 14 -1.86 15.59 -0.46
CA VAL A 14 -0.72 16.49 -0.71
C VAL A 14 0.48 15.68 -1.16
N ALA A 15 1.20 16.23 -2.14
CA ALA A 15 2.42 15.66 -2.70
C ALA A 15 3.41 15.20 -1.63
N GLN A 16 3.70 13.91 -1.62
CA GLN A 16 4.58 13.21 -0.70
C GLN A 16 5.45 12.24 -1.48
N ARG A 17 6.51 11.74 -0.82
CA ARG A 17 7.45 10.80 -1.43
C ARG A 17 6.81 9.58 -2.14
N PRO A 18 5.72 8.93 -1.67
CA PRO A 18 5.17 7.78 -2.39
C PRO A 18 4.64 8.17 -3.78
N GLN A 19 4.02 9.35 -3.90
CA GLN A 19 3.52 9.88 -5.16
C GLN A 19 4.68 10.24 -6.10
N HIS A 20 5.72 10.90 -5.58
CA HIS A 20 6.93 11.18 -6.38
C HIS A 20 7.64 9.90 -6.83
N PHE A 21 7.66 8.86 -6.00
CA PHE A 21 8.24 7.58 -6.39
C PHE A 21 7.45 6.90 -7.50
N ALA A 22 6.11 6.87 -7.40
CA ALA A 22 5.25 6.35 -8.47
C ALA A 22 5.42 7.14 -9.78
N TYR A 23 5.48 8.48 -9.70
CA TYR A 23 5.76 9.32 -10.86
C TYR A 23 7.13 9.03 -11.47
N TRP A 24 8.18 8.89 -10.65
CA TRP A 24 9.52 8.52 -11.12
C TRP A 24 9.53 7.14 -11.81
N LEU A 25 8.82 6.15 -11.27
CA LEU A 25 8.66 4.83 -11.90
C LEU A 25 8.00 4.96 -13.28
N HIS A 26 6.97 5.79 -13.38
CA HIS A 26 6.30 6.07 -14.65
C HIS A 26 7.24 6.73 -15.66
N GLN A 27 7.90 7.83 -15.28
CA GLN A 27 8.82 8.56 -16.15
C GLN A 27 10.01 7.71 -16.62
N ARG A 28 10.51 6.81 -15.76
CA ARG A 28 11.71 6.02 -16.07
C ARG A 28 11.44 4.73 -16.84
N PHE A 29 10.30 4.09 -16.57
CA PHE A 29 9.99 2.74 -17.03
C PHE A 29 8.63 2.61 -17.73
N TYR A 30 7.94 3.73 -17.98
CA TYR A 30 6.56 3.76 -18.47
C TYR A 30 5.65 2.85 -17.65
N ALA A 31 5.88 2.85 -16.33
CA ALA A 31 5.13 2.03 -15.39
C ALA A 31 3.67 2.47 -15.35
N ARG A 32 2.75 1.50 -15.43
CA ARG A 32 1.36 1.70 -15.06
C ARG A 32 1.18 1.29 -13.61
N VAL A 33 0.55 2.15 -12.81
CA VAL A 33 0.49 2.01 -11.36
C VAL A 33 -0.94 1.80 -10.91
N LEU A 34 -1.19 0.67 -10.26
CA LEU A 34 -2.38 0.45 -9.46
C LEU A 34 -2.10 0.89 -8.04
N TRP A 35 -2.60 2.07 -7.67
CA TRP A 35 -2.43 2.65 -6.36
C TRP A 35 -3.44 2.05 -5.37
N VAL A 36 -2.96 1.28 -4.40
CA VAL A 36 -3.81 0.63 -3.40
C VAL A 36 -3.87 1.46 -2.14
N GLU A 37 -5.03 2.05 -1.87
CA GLU A 37 -5.29 2.79 -0.64
C GLU A 37 -5.76 1.83 0.45
N THR A 38 -4.98 1.74 1.52
CA THR A 38 -5.24 0.81 2.63
C THR A 38 -6.05 1.47 3.75
N SER A 39 -6.89 0.68 4.42
CA SER A 39 -7.60 1.12 5.63
C SER A 39 -6.65 1.46 6.80
N PRO A 40 -7.14 2.13 7.85
CA PRO A 40 -6.37 2.30 9.09
C PRO A 40 -5.97 0.95 9.71
N ILE A 41 -4.69 0.79 10.05
CA ILE A 41 -4.10 -0.44 10.59
C ILE A 41 -4.11 -0.51 12.13
N ARG A 42 -4.92 0.36 12.78
CA ARG A 42 -4.98 0.52 14.24
C ARG A 42 -6.39 0.25 14.75
N TYR A 43 -6.48 -0.08 16.04
CA TYR A 43 -7.78 -0.08 16.72
C TYR A 43 -8.41 1.32 16.70
N PRO A 44 -9.74 1.42 16.59
CA PRO A 44 -10.42 2.69 16.69
C PRO A 44 -10.16 3.29 18.07
N ARG A 45 -9.87 4.60 18.10
CA ARG A 45 -9.77 5.35 19.34
C ARG A 45 -11.14 5.91 19.70
N TRP A 46 -11.39 6.20 20.97
CA TRP A 46 -12.62 6.87 21.40
C TRP A 46 -12.83 8.22 20.70
N SER A 47 -11.74 8.92 20.38
CA SER A 47 -11.76 10.14 19.55
C SER A 47 -12.34 9.92 18.15
N ASP A 48 -12.21 8.71 17.61
CA ASP A 48 -12.66 8.35 16.27
C ASP A 48 -14.19 8.22 16.20
N LEU A 49 -14.85 7.99 17.35
CA LEU A 49 -16.30 7.92 17.50
C LEU A 49 -16.98 9.29 17.64
N SER A 50 -16.20 10.38 17.71
CA SER A 50 -16.77 11.72 17.76
C SER A 50 -17.54 12.03 16.46
N PRO A 51 -18.68 12.74 16.53
CA PRO A 51 -19.41 13.17 15.33
C PRO A 51 -18.54 13.95 14.33
N ALA A 52 -17.56 14.70 14.85
CA ALA A 52 -16.57 15.40 14.03
C ALA A 52 -15.60 14.45 13.30
N SER A 53 -15.24 13.31 13.88
CA SER A 53 -14.42 12.28 13.23
C SER A 53 -15.21 11.50 12.17
N LEU A 54 -16.44 11.11 12.49
CA LEU A 54 -17.33 10.39 11.58
C LEU A 54 -17.68 11.24 10.33
N GLY A 55 -17.87 12.56 10.48
CA GLY A 55 -18.06 13.49 9.37
C GLY A 55 -16.78 13.73 8.53
N ARG A 56 -15.60 13.76 9.17
CA ARG A 56 -14.31 13.97 8.47
C ARG A 56 -13.87 12.80 7.60
N HIS A 57 -14.27 11.57 7.94
CA HIS A 57 -13.99 10.39 7.11
C HIS A 57 -14.97 10.21 5.95
N ALA A 58 -16.17 10.80 6.03
CA ALA A 58 -17.15 10.79 4.95
C ALA A 58 -16.96 11.94 3.93
N PHE A 59 -16.37 13.06 4.36
CA PHE A 59 -16.23 14.27 3.55
C PHE A 59 -14.86 14.93 3.74
N LYS A 60 -13.83 14.45 3.04
CA LYS A 60 -12.71 15.32 2.64
C LYS A 60 -12.18 14.93 1.27
N ARG A 61 -12.84 15.48 0.24
CA ARG A 61 -12.25 15.80 -1.07
C ARG A 61 -11.36 17.07 -1.03
N SER A 62 -11.05 17.58 0.16
CA SER A 62 -10.34 18.86 0.40
C SER A 62 -8.84 18.86 0.03
N GLY A 63 -8.35 17.81 -0.62
CA GLY A 63 -6.97 17.74 -1.12
C GLY A 63 -6.85 17.93 -2.63
N ALA A 64 -7.97 18.05 -3.37
CA ALA A 64 -7.94 18.12 -4.83
C ALA A 64 -7.04 19.26 -5.35
N ASP A 65 -7.06 20.42 -4.70
CA ASP A 65 -6.24 21.58 -5.09
C ASP A 65 -4.76 21.46 -4.72
N LEU A 66 -4.39 20.49 -3.87
CA LEU A 66 -3.00 20.22 -3.45
C LEU A 66 -2.45 18.91 -4.02
N ALA A 67 -3.29 18.16 -4.76
CA ALA A 67 -2.88 16.96 -5.45
C ALA A 67 -2.04 17.34 -6.69
N GLN A 68 -1.22 16.41 -7.14
CA GLN A 68 -0.43 16.62 -8.35
C GLN A 68 -1.33 16.59 -9.59
N SER A 69 -0.99 17.34 -10.64
CA SER A 69 -1.81 17.40 -11.87
C SER A 69 -1.95 16.06 -12.59
N TRP A 70 -1.01 15.12 -12.37
CA TRP A 70 -0.95 13.82 -13.03
C TRP A 70 -1.77 12.73 -12.33
N VAL A 71 -2.40 13.00 -11.17
CA VAL A 71 -3.11 11.95 -10.40
C VAL A 71 -4.33 11.35 -11.12
N ASP A 72 -4.85 12.04 -12.14
CA ASP A 72 -5.98 11.61 -12.96
C ASP A 72 -5.54 11.06 -14.33
N GLU A 73 -4.24 10.90 -14.57
CA GLU A 73 -3.73 10.38 -15.84
C GLU A 73 -3.95 8.86 -16.00
N PRO A 74 -4.12 8.36 -17.24
CA PRO A 74 -4.49 6.95 -17.48
C PRO A 74 -3.46 5.91 -17.01
N TRP A 75 -2.22 6.31 -16.75
CA TRP A 75 -1.18 5.41 -16.27
C TRP A 75 -1.31 5.09 -14.79
N ILE A 76 -2.08 5.86 -14.01
CA ILE A 76 -2.32 5.62 -12.60
C ILE A 76 -3.80 5.38 -12.32
N THR A 77 -4.10 4.42 -11.47
CA THR A 77 -5.48 4.11 -11.07
C THR A 77 -5.50 3.83 -9.58
N SER A 78 -6.34 4.54 -8.82
CA SER A 78 -6.51 4.29 -7.39
C SER A 78 -7.62 3.28 -7.13
N LEU A 79 -7.32 2.26 -6.34
CA LEU A 79 -8.29 1.33 -5.77
C LEU A 79 -8.21 1.36 -4.25
N ARG A 80 -9.37 1.61 -3.63
CA ARG A 80 -9.47 1.57 -2.18
C ARG A 80 -9.78 0.17 -1.68
N LEU A 81 -8.92 -0.32 -0.79
CA LEU A 81 -9.13 -1.55 -0.05
C LEU A 81 -9.84 -1.22 1.27
N SER A 82 -11.15 -1.40 1.29
CA SER A 82 -11.95 -1.19 2.50
C SER A 82 -11.73 -2.32 3.49
N GLY A 83 -11.51 -1.98 4.76
CA GLY A 83 -11.34 -2.94 5.85
C GLY A 83 -11.79 -2.34 7.17
N LEU A 84 -12.19 -3.19 8.10
CA LEU A 84 -12.48 -2.79 9.47
C LEU A 84 -11.16 -2.49 10.20
N PRO A 85 -11.14 -1.48 11.10
CA PRO A 85 -9.97 -1.06 11.87
C PRO A 85 -9.65 -2.04 13.03
N PHE A 86 -9.54 -3.33 12.71
CA PHE A 86 -9.26 -4.41 13.65
C PHE A 86 -8.11 -5.30 13.18
N GLU A 87 -7.24 -4.78 12.30
CA GLU A 87 -6.05 -5.49 11.82
C GLU A 87 -5.16 -6.07 12.92
N PRO A 88 -4.97 -5.44 14.10
CA PRO A 88 -4.15 -6.06 15.15
C PRO A 88 -4.76 -7.37 15.68
N SER A 89 -6.06 -7.59 15.51
CA SER A 89 -6.74 -8.83 15.90
C SER A 89 -6.78 -9.83 14.74
N ARG A 90 -6.54 -11.12 15.03
CA ARG A 90 -6.60 -12.19 14.01
C ARG A 90 -7.98 -12.30 13.36
N LEU A 91 -9.06 -12.18 14.16
CA LEU A 91 -10.44 -12.25 13.66
C LEU A 91 -10.76 -11.08 12.73
N GLY A 92 -10.36 -9.86 13.07
CA GLY A 92 -10.54 -8.69 12.22
C GLY A 92 -9.87 -8.86 10.85
N ARG A 93 -8.65 -9.41 10.82
CA ARG A 93 -7.96 -9.74 9.58
C ARG A 93 -8.70 -10.77 8.73
N MET A 94 -9.22 -11.83 9.35
CA MET A 94 -10.00 -12.84 8.61
C MET A 94 -11.25 -12.26 7.96
N ILE A 95 -11.97 -11.38 8.67
CA ILE A 95 -13.13 -10.67 8.13
C ILE A 95 -12.72 -9.79 6.94
N ASN A 96 -11.67 -9.00 7.12
CA ASN A 96 -11.15 -8.12 6.06
C ASN A 96 -10.75 -8.91 4.81
N ARG A 97 -9.96 -9.98 4.95
CA ARG A 97 -9.53 -10.83 3.83
C ARG A 97 -10.69 -11.45 3.08
N THR A 98 -11.79 -11.77 3.76
CA THR A 98 -13.00 -12.28 3.10
C THR A 98 -13.66 -11.19 2.26
N ALA A 99 -13.75 -9.96 2.78
CA ALA A 99 -14.28 -8.80 2.03
C ALA A 99 -13.38 -8.43 0.83
N TRP A 100 -12.08 -8.68 0.93
CA TRP A 100 -11.10 -8.36 -0.11
C TRP A 100 -11.11 -9.29 -1.33
N ARG A 101 -11.85 -10.40 -1.30
CA ARG A 101 -11.97 -11.30 -2.48
C ARG A 101 -12.44 -10.58 -3.74
N SER A 102 -13.40 -9.65 -3.60
CA SER A 102 -13.87 -8.84 -4.74
C SER A 102 -12.81 -7.85 -5.25
N PHE A 103 -11.92 -7.40 -4.37
CA PHE A 103 -10.78 -6.56 -4.73
C PHE A 103 -9.73 -7.37 -5.49
N GLU A 104 -9.48 -8.61 -5.08
CA GLU A 104 -8.56 -9.51 -5.79
C GLU A 104 -8.93 -9.65 -7.28
N SER A 105 -10.21 -9.86 -7.57
CA SER A 105 -10.70 -9.97 -8.95
C SER A 105 -10.42 -8.71 -9.76
N LYS A 106 -10.55 -7.52 -9.15
CA LYS A 106 -10.24 -6.24 -9.82
C LYS A 106 -8.74 -6.11 -10.11
N VAL A 107 -7.89 -6.51 -9.16
CA VAL A 107 -6.43 -6.51 -9.35
C VAL A 107 -6.02 -7.49 -10.45
N ARG A 108 -6.56 -8.73 -10.44
CA ARG A 108 -6.33 -9.73 -11.50
C ARG A 108 -6.73 -9.18 -12.86
N TYR A 109 -7.94 -8.64 -12.96
CA TYR A 109 -8.43 -8.03 -14.19
C TYR A 109 -7.49 -6.92 -14.69
N TRP A 110 -7.09 -6.00 -13.81
CA TRP A 110 -6.16 -4.92 -14.16
C TRP A 110 -4.77 -5.43 -14.56
N LEU A 111 -4.25 -6.46 -13.89
CA LEU A 111 -2.98 -7.09 -14.25
C LEU A 111 -3.05 -7.73 -15.65
N HIS A 112 -4.17 -8.36 -16.01
CA HIS A 112 -4.33 -9.06 -17.29
C HIS A 112 -4.84 -8.18 -18.45
N GLN A 113 -5.33 -6.97 -18.18
CA GLN A 113 -5.66 -6.02 -19.26
C GLN A 113 -4.43 -5.80 -20.16
N ASP A 114 -4.59 -5.80 -21.48
CA ASP A 114 -3.53 -5.48 -22.45
C ASP A 114 -2.41 -6.52 -22.64
N HIS A 115 -2.54 -7.73 -22.08
CA HIS A 115 -1.68 -8.84 -22.50
C HIS A 115 -2.16 -9.35 -23.87
N ALA A 116 -1.49 -8.94 -24.95
CA ALA A 116 -1.62 -9.62 -26.23
C ALA A 116 -0.97 -11.01 -26.13
N GLU A 117 -1.57 -12.02 -26.78
CA GLU A 117 -0.99 -13.36 -26.92
C GLU A 117 0.45 -13.24 -27.48
N GLY A 118 1.45 -13.55 -26.65
CA GLY A 118 2.86 -13.61 -27.06
C GLY A 118 3.81 -12.56 -26.46
N ASP A 119 3.36 -11.60 -25.65
CA ASP A 119 4.28 -10.69 -24.96
C ASP A 119 4.80 -11.33 -23.67
N GLU A 120 6.01 -11.90 -23.75
CA GLU A 120 6.73 -12.50 -22.63
C GLU A 120 6.86 -11.50 -21.47
N THR A 121 6.03 -11.68 -20.45
CA THR A 121 6.29 -11.17 -19.10
C THR A 121 6.53 -9.65 -19.04
N SER A 122 5.46 -8.88 -19.17
CA SER A 122 5.36 -7.57 -18.51
C SER A 122 5.66 -7.75 -17.01
N LYS A 123 6.94 -7.62 -16.61
CA LYS A 123 7.44 -7.81 -15.24
C LYS A 123 6.61 -6.94 -14.30
N SER A 124 5.64 -7.55 -13.63
CA SER A 124 4.75 -6.85 -12.73
C SER A 124 5.34 -6.89 -11.33
N TRP A 125 5.19 -5.82 -10.57
CA TRP A 125 5.80 -5.71 -9.23
C TRP A 125 4.75 -5.38 -8.18
N LEU A 126 4.93 -5.93 -6.98
CA LEU A 126 4.25 -5.49 -5.78
C LEU A 126 5.18 -4.50 -5.04
N VAL A 127 4.92 -3.21 -5.18
CA VAL A 127 5.60 -2.17 -4.40
C VAL A 127 4.86 -1.98 -3.10
N VAL A 128 5.57 -2.08 -1.98
CA VAL A 128 5.00 -1.88 -0.65
C VAL A 128 5.59 -0.59 -0.09
N GLY A 129 4.76 0.44 0.14
CA GLY A 129 5.15 1.63 0.92
C GLY A 129 4.62 1.61 2.34
N ARG A 130 3.69 0.68 2.64
CA ARG A 130 3.09 0.51 3.97
C ARG A 130 3.05 -0.97 4.39
N PRO A 131 3.80 -1.38 5.44
CA PRO A 131 3.67 -2.71 6.00
C PRO A 131 2.31 -2.85 6.70
N CYS A 132 1.46 -3.75 6.21
CA CYS A 132 0.11 -3.98 6.71
C CYS A 132 -0.43 -5.34 6.26
N ASP A 133 -1.60 -5.75 6.78
CA ASP A 133 -2.21 -7.04 6.40
C ASP A 133 -2.57 -7.08 4.91
N ALA A 134 -2.96 -5.94 4.33
CA ALA A 134 -3.27 -5.81 2.91
C ALA A 134 -2.07 -6.17 2.02
N ALA A 135 -0.86 -5.72 2.38
CA ALA A 135 0.36 -6.03 1.63
C ALA A 135 0.68 -7.53 1.69
N LEU A 136 0.57 -8.13 2.88
CA LEU A 136 0.78 -9.57 3.07
C LEU A 136 -0.26 -10.40 2.31
N TRP A 137 -1.53 -9.99 2.36
CA TRP A 137 -2.61 -10.65 1.66
C TRP A 137 -2.44 -10.55 0.14
N LEU A 138 -2.06 -9.38 -0.40
CA LEU A 138 -1.75 -9.23 -1.82
C LEU A 138 -0.58 -10.12 -2.24
N HIS A 139 0.49 -10.19 -1.45
CA HIS A 139 1.58 -11.12 -1.72
C HIS A 139 1.10 -12.59 -1.76
N GLN A 140 0.18 -12.97 -0.87
CA GLN A 140 -0.41 -14.32 -0.87
C GLN A 140 -1.29 -14.59 -2.09
N CYS A 141 -2.06 -13.61 -2.55
CA CYS A 141 -2.89 -13.74 -3.76
C CYS A 141 -2.08 -13.75 -5.06
N PHE A 142 -0.91 -13.12 -5.05
CA PHE A 142 -0.03 -12.91 -6.21
C PHE A 142 1.42 -13.32 -5.89
N PRO A 143 1.68 -14.60 -5.60
CA PRO A 143 2.99 -15.07 -5.14
C PRO A 143 4.12 -14.90 -6.17
N ASP A 144 3.76 -14.87 -7.46
CA ASP A 144 4.72 -14.72 -8.56
C ASP A 144 5.20 -13.27 -8.77
N LEU A 145 4.57 -12.30 -8.11
CA LEU A 145 4.98 -10.90 -8.22
C LEU A 145 6.15 -10.64 -7.27
N PRO A 146 7.33 -10.23 -7.78
CA PRO A 146 8.40 -9.77 -6.92
C PRO A 146 7.97 -8.52 -6.14
N ILE A 147 8.37 -8.48 -4.88
CA ILE A 147 8.17 -7.40 -3.93
C ILE A 147 9.36 -6.44 -3.99
N PHE A 148 9.04 -5.16 -4.15
CA PHE A 148 9.94 -4.05 -3.90
C PHE A 148 9.46 -3.31 -2.66
N TYR A 149 10.26 -3.29 -1.60
CA TYR A 149 9.89 -2.62 -0.36
C TYR A 149 10.45 -1.18 -0.32
N ASP A 150 9.58 -0.16 -0.44
CA ASP A 150 9.93 1.25 -0.23
C ASP A 150 9.74 1.64 1.24
N ILE A 151 10.84 1.59 1.99
CA ILE A 151 10.89 1.92 3.41
C ILE A 151 11.16 3.42 3.56
N MET A 152 10.10 4.13 3.93
CA MET A 152 10.14 5.58 4.05
C MET A 152 10.39 6.07 5.47
N ASP A 153 9.84 5.35 6.44
CA ASP A 153 9.86 5.66 7.87
C ASP A 153 9.85 4.37 8.69
N ASP A 154 10.15 4.48 9.99
CA ASP A 154 9.86 3.41 10.95
C ASP A 154 8.35 3.38 11.23
N MET A 155 7.62 2.65 10.39
CA MET A 155 6.15 2.62 10.42
C MET A 155 5.60 2.14 11.76
N ALA A 156 6.29 1.23 12.46
CA ALA A 156 5.86 0.74 13.75
C ALA A 156 5.92 1.82 14.85
N ALA A 157 6.82 2.80 14.72
CA ALA A 157 6.98 3.89 15.68
C ALA A 157 5.74 4.79 15.80
N PHE A 158 4.89 4.86 14.76
CA PHE A 158 3.64 5.64 14.78
C PHE A 158 2.47 4.97 15.52
N TYR A 159 2.66 3.74 16.00
CA TYR A 159 1.60 2.95 16.66
C TYR A 159 2.01 2.58 18.09
N GLU A 160 1.05 2.10 18.88
CA GLU A 160 1.26 1.66 20.25
C GLU A 160 0.64 0.27 20.49
N GLY A 161 1.06 -0.39 21.56
CA GLY A 161 0.49 -1.66 22.01
C GLY A 161 0.46 -2.75 20.93
N ALA A 162 -0.69 -3.40 20.78
CA ALA A 162 -0.88 -4.48 19.81
C ALA A 162 -0.74 -4.01 18.35
N SER A 163 -1.12 -2.77 18.03
CA SER A 163 -0.95 -2.22 16.68
C SER A 163 0.53 -2.08 16.33
N ARG A 164 1.37 -1.60 17.25
CA ARG A 164 2.83 -1.53 17.03
C ARG A 164 3.42 -2.90 16.73
N ARG A 165 3.05 -3.92 17.53
CA ARG A 165 3.52 -5.29 17.33
C ARG A 165 3.11 -5.82 15.95
N TRP A 166 1.84 -5.67 15.60
CA TRP A 166 1.32 -6.12 14.31
C TRP A 166 2.01 -5.45 13.11
N VAL A 167 2.25 -4.14 13.19
CA VAL A 167 2.97 -3.41 12.12
C VAL A 167 4.42 -3.89 12.01
N SER A 168 5.09 -4.15 13.15
CA SER A 168 6.44 -4.72 13.16
C SER A 168 6.48 -6.12 12.54
N GLU A 169 5.48 -6.96 12.85
CA GLU A 169 5.36 -8.30 12.25
C GLU A 169 5.13 -8.22 10.73
N CYS A 170 4.28 -7.31 10.27
CA CYS A 170 4.09 -7.05 8.84
C CYS A 170 5.38 -6.58 8.17
N ASP A 171 6.09 -5.64 8.81
CA ASP A 171 7.35 -5.09 8.33
C ASP A 171 8.42 -6.18 8.20
N ASP A 172 8.59 -7.04 9.22
CA ASP A 172 9.51 -8.19 9.15
C ASP A 172 9.13 -9.19 8.05
N ALA A 173 7.84 -9.49 7.90
CA ALA A 173 7.36 -10.43 6.90
C ALA A 173 7.56 -9.92 5.47
N ILE A 174 7.26 -8.65 5.21
CA ILE A 174 7.52 -8.00 3.91
C ILE A 174 9.03 -7.91 3.65
N LEU A 175 9.83 -7.52 4.65
CA LEU A 175 11.28 -7.42 4.50
C LEU A 175 11.91 -8.76 4.09
N LYS A 176 11.46 -9.87 4.69
CA LYS A 176 11.92 -11.22 4.37
C LYS A 176 11.51 -11.67 2.96
N ALA A 177 10.32 -11.29 2.51
CA ALA A 177 9.80 -11.65 1.19
C ALA A 177 10.33 -10.74 0.06
N ALA A 178 10.87 -9.56 0.39
CA ALA A 178 11.28 -8.54 -0.58
C ALA A 178 12.56 -8.89 -1.35
N GLN A 179 12.44 -8.92 -2.68
CA GLN A 179 13.58 -9.08 -3.61
C GLN A 179 14.48 -7.84 -3.58
N ALA A 180 13.88 -6.65 -3.46
CA ALA A 180 14.61 -5.40 -3.36
C ALA A 180 14.00 -4.50 -2.29
N VAL A 181 14.85 -3.69 -1.66
CA VAL A 181 14.47 -2.76 -0.60
C VAL A 181 15.13 -1.42 -0.87
N MET A 182 14.35 -0.35 -0.79
CA MET A 182 14.83 1.02 -0.80
C MET A 182 14.54 1.67 0.54
N VAL A 183 15.48 2.43 1.08
CA VAL A 183 15.34 3.14 2.36
C VAL A 183 15.51 4.63 2.14
N SER A 184 14.83 5.46 2.95
CA SER A 184 14.92 6.91 2.83
C SER A 184 16.16 7.54 3.45
N SER A 185 16.84 6.82 4.36
CA SER A 185 17.99 7.35 5.10
C SER A 185 19.00 6.26 5.48
N ASN A 186 20.22 6.68 5.78
CA ASN A 186 21.27 5.80 6.31
C ASN A 186 20.89 5.22 7.68
N HIS A 187 20.17 5.97 8.51
CA HIS A 187 19.68 5.47 9.79
C HIS A 187 18.74 4.26 9.62
N LEU A 188 17.79 4.36 8.69
CA LEU A 188 16.92 3.23 8.35
C LEU A 188 17.73 2.09 7.72
N LEU A 189 18.71 2.39 6.86
CA LEU A 189 19.58 1.36 6.27
C LEU A 189 20.26 0.51 7.35
N GLU A 190 20.87 1.16 8.35
CA GLU A 190 21.54 0.46 9.45
C GLU A 190 20.56 -0.38 10.28
N ARG A 191 19.37 0.16 10.55
CA ARG A 191 18.31 -0.54 11.28
C ARG A 191 17.86 -1.80 10.54
N TYR A 192 17.60 -1.70 9.24
CA TYR A 192 17.06 -2.79 8.44
C TYR A 192 18.13 -3.81 8.02
N ARG A 193 19.40 -3.40 7.86
CA ARG A 193 20.53 -4.32 7.64
C ARG A 193 20.71 -5.32 8.77
N LYS A 194 20.34 -4.98 10.01
CA LYS A 194 20.42 -5.90 11.16
C LYS A 194 19.27 -6.93 11.18
N ARG A 195 18.25 -6.75 10.34
CA ARG A 195 17.00 -7.54 10.33
C ARG A 195 16.82 -8.41 9.08
N LYS A 196 17.64 -8.18 8.04
CA LYS A 196 17.68 -8.97 6.80
C LYS A 196 18.90 -9.88 6.81
#